data_AF-A0A816TMM5-F1
#
_entry.id   AF-A0A816TMM5-F1
#
_cell.length_a   1.000
_cell.length_b   1.000
_cell.length_c   1.000
_cell.angle_alpha   90.00
_cell.angle_beta   90.00
_cell.angle_gamma   90.00
#
_symmetry.space_group_name_H-M   'P 1'
#
loop_
_entity.id
_entity.type
_entity.pdbx_description
1 polymer ?
#
loop_
_entity_poly.entity_id
_entity_poly.type
_entity_poly.pdbx_seq_one_letter_code
_entity_poly.pdbx_strand_id
1 'polypeptide(L)'
;MIIDLKIRQAAAYGFGVMGMNDGPVYARACVEALPRLCTMIGAPNSRAPENNTATENAVSAVTKILKYNNSYTEETPNVYGYLCDLIESYNPVIIGQDNANVPNVIKLFTDAFAKSSIEVDSVVGQRMILILRHVQTIPTIFQTCMNVLTNEERQALENALNAKTSPQNYQTGSSNHIMNHHHHHHHVP
;
A
#
# COMPACT_ATOMS: atom_id res chain seq x y z
N MET A 1 20.88 -13.83 12.78
CA MET A 1 21.27 -14.34 11.45
C MET A 1 21.06 -13.22 10.45
N ILE A 2 22.13 -12.47 10.15
CA ILE A 2 22.12 -11.38 9.17
C ILE A 2 22.10 -12.06 7.80
N ILE A 3 20.93 -12.14 7.16
CA ILE A 3 20.93 -12.42 5.71
C ILE A 3 21.78 -11.31 5.08
N ASP A 4 22.82 -11.67 4.33
CA ASP A 4 23.70 -10.72 3.67
C ASP A 4 22.86 -9.66 2.95
N LEU A 5 23.15 -8.39 3.23
CA LEU A 5 22.49 -7.24 2.61
C LEU A 5 22.42 -7.39 1.07
N LYS A 6 23.48 -7.92 0.46
CA LYS A 6 23.56 -8.17 -0.97
C LYS A 6 22.57 -9.23 -1.43
N ILE A 7 22.30 -10.26 -0.62
CA ILE A 7 21.29 -11.28 -0.91
C ILE A 7 19.88 -10.66 -0.89
N ARG A 8 19.59 -9.81 0.10
CA ARG A 8 18.29 -9.10 0.15
C ARG A 8 18.10 -8.18 -1.04
N GLN A 9 19.13 -7.41 -1.39
CA GLN A 9 19.13 -6.52 -2.55
C GLN A 9 18.92 -7.30 -3.86
N ALA A 10 19.65 -8.40 -4.06
CA ALA A 10 19.56 -9.23 -5.25
C ALA A 10 18.18 -9.92 -5.35
N ALA A 11 17.66 -10.44 -4.25
CA ALA A 11 16.34 -11.04 -4.20
C ALA A 11 15.25 -10.01 -4.54
N ALA A 12 15.28 -8.83 -3.93
CA ALA A 12 14.33 -7.76 -4.21
C ALA A 12 14.37 -7.34 -5.69
N TYR A 13 15.57 -7.13 -6.25
CA TYR A 13 15.72 -6.82 -7.67
C TYR A 13 15.12 -7.93 -8.56
N GLY A 14 15.44 -9.19 -8.28
CA GLY A 14 14.95 -10.34 -9.02
C GLY A 14 13.42 -10.44 -9.03
N PHE A 15 12.77 -10.25 -7.89
CA PHE A 15 11.30 -10.21 -7.80
C PHE A 15 10.71 -9.03 -8.60
N GLY A 16 11.39 -7.89 -8.65
CA GLY A 16 10.98 -6.79 -9.50
C GLY A 16 11.08 -7.12 -11.00
N VAL A 17 12.13 -7.81 -11.42
CA VAL A 17 12.30 -8.24 -12.82
C VAL A 17 11.28 -9.30 -13.21
N MET A 18 11.09 -10.33 -12.37
CA MET A 18 10.08 -11.37 -12.58
C MET A 18 8.68 -10.78 -12.67
N GLY A 19 8.37 -9.79 -11.83
CA GLY A 19 7.10 -9.08 -11.90
C GLY A 19 6.89 -8.32 -13.21
N MET A 20 7.96 -7.79 -13.82
CA MET A 20 7.87 -6.92 -14.99
C MET A 20 7.94 -7.65 -16.33
N ASN A 21 8.80 -8.67 -16.45
CA ASN A 21 9.17 -9.27 -17.73
C ASN A 21 8.64 -10.69 -17.92
N ASP A 22 8.35 -11.40 -16.84
CA ASP A 22 7.98 -12.81 -16.91
C ASP A 22 6.48 -12.96 -16.66
N GLY A 23 5.79 -13.63 -17.59
CA GLY A 23 4.33 -13.76 -17.62
C GLY A 23 3.73 -14.57 -16.44
N PRO A 24 2.50 -15.09 -16.58
CA PRO A 24 1.70 -15.60 -15.46
C PRO A 24 2.34 -16.75 -14.64
N VAL A 25 3.40 -17.38 -15.15
CA VAL A 25 4.18 -18.42 -14.46
C VAL A 25 4.80 -17.92 -13.15
N TYR A 26 5.25 -16.67 -13.08
CA TYR A 26 5.88 -16.11 -11.88
C TYR A 26 4.93 -15.27 -11.01
N ALA A 27 3.71 -15.05 -11.47
CA ALA A 27 2.75 -14.18 -10.78
C ALA A 27 2.49 -14.64 -9.35
N ARG A 28 2.30 -15.95 -9.12
CA ARG A 28 2.13 -16.52 -7.77
C ARG A 28 3.35 -16.27 -6.87
N ALA A 29 4.56 -16.54 -7.37
CA ALA A 29 5.79 -16.32 -6.60
C ALA A 29 6.00 -14.84 -6.28
N CYS A 30 5.64 -13.94 -7.20
CA CYS A 30 5.68 -12.50 -6.99
C CYS A 30 4.72 -12.06 -5.87
N VAL A 31 3.48 -12.57 -5.89
CA VAL A 31 2.48 -12.29 -4.85
C VAL A 31 2.93 -12.79 -3.48
N GLU A 32 3.43 -14.04 -3.41
CA GLU A 32 3.95 -14.62 -2.16
C GLU A 32 5.17 -13.86 -1.60
N ALA A 33 5.90 -13.13 -2.44
CA ALA A 33 7.03 -12.29 -2.02
C ALA A 33 6.62 -10.92 -1.46
N LEU A 34 5.43 -10.42 -1.79
CA LEU A 34 4.98 -9.06 -1.41
C LEU A 34 5.05 -8.82 0.10
N PRO A 35 4.55 -9.71 1.00
CA PRO A 35 4.64 -9.48 2.44
C PRO A 35 6.09 -9.34 2.95
N ARG A 36 7.02 -10.07 2.33
CA ARG A 36 8.45 -10.04 2.72
C ARG A 36 9.14 -8.77 2.23
N LEU A 37 8.83 -8.31 1.01
CA LEU A 37 9.29 -7.02 0.49
C LEU A 37 8.74 -5.87 1.35
N CYS A 38 7.47 -5.95 1.71
CA CYS A 38 6.79 -5.01 2.61
C CYS A 38 7.47 -4.95 3.99
N THR A 39 7.80 -6.10 4.58
CA THR A 39 8.56 -6.18 5.84
C THR A 39 9.94 -5.51 5.72
N MET A 40 10.61 -5.69 4.58
CA MET A 40 11.92 -5.06 4.32
C MET A 40 11.81 -3.53 4.29
N ILE A 41 10.75 -3.00 3.67
CA ILE A 41 10.46 -1.56 3.60
C ILE A 41 10.18 -0.98 4.99
N GLY A 42 9.35 -1.67 5.78
CA GLY A 42 8.92 -1.22 7.10
C GLY A 42 9.92 -1.46 8.24
N ALA A 43 11.08 -2.07 7.97
CA ALA A 43 12.07 -2.37 9.01
C ALA A 43 12.61 -1.08 9.68
N PRO A 44 12.80 -1.04 11.02
CA PRO A 44 13.23 0.16 11.73
C PRO A 44 14.56 0.77 11.22
N ASN A 45 15.44 -0.05 10.66
CA ASN A 45 16.73 0.34 10.11
C ASN A 45 16.76 0.38 8.57
N SER A 46 15.60 0.38 7.90
CA SER A 46 15.50 0.33 6.43
C SER A 46 16.22 1.51 5.75
N ARG A 47 16.37 2.63 6.44
CA ARG A 47 17.06 3.84 5.97
C ARG A 47 18.53 3.96 6.38
N ALA A 48 19.07 2.99 7.12
CA ALA A 48 20.50 2.99 7.42
C ALA A 48 21.29 2.95 6.10
N PRO A 49 22.45 3.62 5.99
CA PRO A 49 23.25 3.66 4.75
C PRO A 49 23.52 2.28 4.17
N GLU A 50 23.71 1.28 5.03
CA GLU A 50 23.88 -0.10 4.61
C GLU A 50 22.59 -0.68 4.00
N ASN A 51 21.41 -0.38 4.54
CA ASN A 51 20.15 -0.98 4.08
C ASN A 51 19.47 -0.23 2.93
N ASN A 52 19.84 1.03 2.69
CA ASN A 52 19.09 1.93 1.82
C ASN A 52 18.87 1.35 0.41
N THR A 53 19.91 0.79 -0.21
CA THR A 53 19.80 0.19 -1.56
C THR A 53 18.89 -1.04 -1.61
N ALA A 54 18.89 -1.88 -0.56
CA ALA A 54 18.01 -3.05 -0.52
C ALA A 54 16.54 -2.62 -0.35
N THR A 55 16.32 -1.59 0.48
CA THR A 55 15.00 -0.98 0.69
C THR A 55 14.45 -0.34 -0.59
N GLU A 56 15.26 0.44 -1.31
CA GLU A 56 14.88 1.02 -2.61
C GLU A 56 14.52 -0.05 -3.64
N ASN A 57 15.29 -1.14 -3.70
CA ASN A 57 14.97 -2.28 -4.55
C ASN A 57 13.66 -2.95 -4.14
N ALA A 58 13.36 -3.06 -2.84
CA ALA A 58 12.10 -3.63 -2.36
C ALA A 58 10.89 -2.76 -2.76
N VAL A 59 10.98 -1.43 -2.62
CA VAL A 59 9.94 -0.49 -3.10
C VAL A 59 9.73 -0.63 -4.60
N SER A 60 10.83 -0.70 -5.37
CA SER A 60 10.77 -0.89 -6.82
C SER A 60 10.11 -2.22 -7.18
N ALA A 61 10.42 -3.29 -6.46
CA ALA A 61 9.89 -4.63 -6.69
C ALA A 61 8.38 -4.70 -6.42
N VAL A 62 7.93 -4.19 -5.27
CA VAL A 62 6.49 -4.11 -4.93
C VAL A 62 5.74 -3.32 -6.00
N THR A 63 6.28 -2.17 -6.42
CA THR A 63 5.69 -1.33 -7.47
C THR A 63 5.55 -2.07 -8.80
N LYS A 64 6.59 -2.79 -9.23
CA LYS A 64 6.56 -3.56 -10.48
C LYS A 64 5.56 -4.72 -10.39
N ILE A 65 5.57 -5.47 -9.31
CA ILE A 65 4.65 -6.59 -9.11
C ILE A 65 3.20 -6.09 -9.15
N LEU A 66 2.87 -5.02 -8.43
CA LEU A 66 1.53 -4.43 -8.47
C LEU A 66 1.14 -3.93 -9.86
N LYS A 67 2.07 -3.30 -10.59
CA LYS A 67 1.77 -2.75 -11.91
C LYS A 67 1.50 -3.82 -12.97
N TYR A 68 2.25 -4.92 -12.94
CA TYR A 68 2.27 -5.91 -14.01
C TYR A 68 1.53 -7.21 -13.67
N ASN A 69 1.34 -7.53 -12.38
CA ASN A 69 0.69 -8.77 -11.90
C ASN A 69 -0.61 -8.53 -11.09
N ASN A 70 -1.27 -7.37 -11.23
CA ASN A 70 -2.51 -7.06 -10.51
C ASN A 70 -3.72 -7.94 -10.84
N SER A 71 -3.62 -8.86 -11.81
CA SER A 71 -4.66 -9.83 -12.15
C SER A 71 -4.76 -11.00 -11.15
N TYR A 72 -3.83 -11.13 -10.20
CA TYR A 72 -3.99 -12.05 -9.06
C TYR A 72 -4.82 -11.37 -7.96
N THR A 73 -6.12 -11.67 -7.98
CA THR A 73 -7.16 -10.86 -7.35
C THR A 73 -7.28 -11.00 -5.83
N GLU A 74 -6.87 -12.12 -5.23
CA GLU A 74 -7.14 -12.39 -3.81
C GLU A 74 -6.26 -11.56 -2.86
N GLU A 75 -5.00 -11.28 -3.24
CA GLU A 75 -4.05 -10.59 -2.37
C GLU A 75 -3.88 -9.10 -2.70
N THR A 76 -4.39 -8.67 -3.86
CA THR A 76 -4.28 -7.29 -4.34
C THR A 76 -4.82 -6.29 -3.29
N PRO A 77 -6.01 -6.48 -2.68
CA PRO A 77 -6.51 -5.59 -1.62
C PRO A 77 -5.59 -5.49 -0.40
N ASN A 78 -4.99 -6.60 0.05
CA ASN A 78 -4.10 -6.62 1.21
C ASN A 78 -2.84 -5.78 0.98
N VAL A 79 -2.28 -5.85 -0.22
CA VAL A 79 -1.04 -5.15 -0.57
C VAL A 79 -1.29 -3.65 -0.74
N TYR A 80 -2.38 -3.26 -1.40
CA TYR A 80 -2.80 -1.85 -1.43
C TYR A 80 -3.14 -1.32 -0.03
N GLY A 81 -3.71 -2.16 0.85
CA GLY A 81 -3.96 -1.83 2.25
C GLY A 81 -2.67 -1.51 3.00
N TYR A 82 -1.65 -2.35 2.86
CA TYR A 82 -0.33 -2.09 3.46
C TYR A 82 0.33 -0.84 2.88
N LEU A 83 0.22 -0.60 1.57
CA LEU A 83 0.72 0.62 0.96
C LEU A 83 0.00 1.86 1.53
N CYS A 84 -1.31 1.79 1.78
CA CYS A 84 -2.04 2.83 2.49
C CYS A 84 -1.51 3.04 3.91
N ASP A 85 -1.25 1.97 4.68
CA ASP A 85 -0.67 2.06 6.04
C ASP A 85 0.66 2.83 6.02
N LEU A 86 1.51 2.55 5.03
CA LEU A 86 2.81 3.21 4.87
C LEU A 86 2.68 4.70 4.49
N ILE A 87 1.71 5.06 3.66
CA ILE A 87 1.48 6.46 3.26
C ILE A 87 0.86 7.24 4.42
N GLU A 88 -0.13 6.68 5.09
CA GLU A 88 -0.82 7.29 6.23
C GLU A 88 0.12 7.50 7.42
N SER A 89 1.11 6.62 7.61
CA SER A 89 2.19 6.78 8.59
C SER A 89 3.29 7.77 8.16
N TYR A 90 3.11 8.46 7.03
CA TYR A 90 4.08 9.36 6.43
C TYR A 90 5.46 8.70 6.25
N ASN A 91 5.48 7.44 5.86
CA ASN A 91 6.73 6.69 5.77
C ASN A 91 7.62 7.28 4.66
N PRO A 92 8.77 7.87 5.01
CA PRO A 92 9.61 8.60 4.06
C PRO A 92 10.26 7.70 3.01
N VAL A 93 10.27 6.37 3.21
CA VAL A 93 10.74 5.40 2.21
C VAL A 93 9.76 5.32 1.04
N ILE A 94 8.46 5.33 1.31
CA ILE A 94 7.43 5.25 0.26
C ILE A 94 7.21 6.60 -0.40
N ILE A 95 7.15 7.67 0.40
CA ILE A 95 6.88 9.02 -0.10
C ILE A 95 8.09 9.61 -0.84
N GLY A 96 9.29 9.16 -0.49
CA GLY A 96 10.55 9.69 -1.00
C GLY A 96 10.88 11.06 -0.40
N GLN A 97 12.13 11.49 -0.60
CA GLN A 97 12.53 12.85 -0.24
C GLN A 97 11.71 13.86 -1.05
N ASP A 98 11.22 14.91 -0.38
CA ASP A 98 10.40 15.97 -0.99
C ASP A 98 9.20 15.45 -1.81
N ASN A 99 8.61 14.32 -1.39
CA ASN A 99 7.47 13.67 -2.05
C ASN A 99 7.76 13.15 -3.47
N ALA A 100 9.03 12.92 -3.81
CA ALA A 100 9.45 12.50 -5.15
C ALA A 100 8.77 11.21 -5.65
N ASN A 101 8.34 10.33 -4.75
CA ASN A 101 7.68 9.08 -5.12
C ASN A 101 6.15 9.18 -5.17
N VAL A 102 5.54 10.25 -4.66
CA VAL A 102 4.09 10.44 -4.63
C VAL A 102 3.46 10.33 -6.03
N PRO A 103 4.00 10.94 -7.10
CA PRO A 103 3.43 10.78 -8.44
C PRO A 103 3.32 9.32 -8.91
N ASN A 104 4.30 8.48 -8.57
CA ASN A 104 4.28 7.06 -8.92
C ASN A 104 3.26 6.27 -8.08
N VAL A 105 3.10 6.63 -6.81
CA VAL A 105 2.08 6.04 -5.92
C VAL A 105 0.67 6.37 -6.41
N ILE A 106 0.41 7.64 -6.75
CA ILE A 106 -0.88 8.06 -7.30
C ILE A 106 -1.17 7.33 -8.59
N LYS A 107 -0.17 7.17 -9.46
CA LYS A 107 -0.29 6.37 -10.68
C LYS A 107 -0.71 4.92 -10.41
N LEU A 108 -0.11 4.27 -9.40
CA LEU A 108 -0.51 2.90 -9.01
C LEU A 108 -1.97 2.81 -8.54
N PHE A 109 -2.45 3.84 -7.83
CA PHE A 109 -3.84 3.87 -7.37
C PHE A 109 -4.81 4.06 -8.53
N THR A 110 -4.50 5.00 -9.43
CA THR A 110 -5.34 5.26 -10.61
C THR A 110 -5.35 4.09 -11.58
N ASP A 111 -4.20 3.40 -11.75
CA ASP A 111 -4.10 2.19 -12.58
C ASP A 111 -4.93 1.04 -12.00
N ALA A 112 -4.95 0.87 -10.67
CA ALA A 112 -5.79 -0.12 -10.01
C ALA A 112 -7.29 0.13 -10.24
N PHE A 113 -7.74 1.38 -10.11
CA PHE A 113 -9.12 1.73 -10.39
C PHE A 113 -9.47 1.58 -11.88
N ALA A 114 -8.58 2.02 -12.78
CA ALA A 114 -8.78 1.91 -14.23
C ALA A 114 -8.94 0.44 -14.67
N LYS A 115 -8.17 -0.47 -14.06
CA LYS A 115 -8.22 -1.91 -14.34
C LYS A 115 -9.25 -2.67 -13.51
N SER A 116 -10.02 -1.98 -12.66
CA SER A 116 -10.96 -2.60 -11.73
C SER A 116 -10.34 -3.68 -10.83
N SER A 117 -9.05 -3.55 -10.49
CA SER A 117 -8.37 -4.47 -9.58
C SER A 117 -8.66 -4.16 -8.10
N ILE A 118 -9.16 -2.95 -7.83
CA ILE A 118 -9.69 -2.52 -6.54
C ILE A 118 -11.04 -1.84 -6.79
N GLU A 119 -12.07 -2.28 -6.07
CA GLU A 119 -13.39 -1.65 -6.09
C GLU A 119 -13.37 -0.34 -5.27
N VAL A 120 -14.01 0.71 -5.79
CA VAL A 120 -14.00 2.05 -5.16
C VAL A 120 -14.68 2.08 -3.80
N ASP A 121 -15.66 1.22 -3.56
CA ASP A 121 -16.44 1.09 -2.33
C ASP A 121 -15.83 0.11 -1.31
N SER A 122 -14.82 -0.66 -1.71
CA SER A 122 -14.05 -1.51 -0.80
C SER A 122 -13.35 -0.68 0.30
N VAL A 123 -13.06 -1.31 1.44
CA VAL A 123 -12.35 -0.65 2.56
C VAL A 123 -11.03 -0.04 2.10
N VAL A 124 -10.23 -0.78 1.32
CA VAL A 124 -8.95 -0.29 0.78
C VAL A 124 -9.15 0.79 -0.28
N GLY A 125 -10.14 0.65 -1.16
CA GLY A 125 -10.48 1.67 -2.17
C GLY A 125 -10.84 3.01 -1.52
N GLN A 126 -11.61 2.98 -0.44
CA GLN A 126 -11.93 4.18 0.33
C GLN A 126 -10.70 4.83 0.97
N ARG A 127 -9.75 4.04 1.49
CA ARG A 127 -8.47 4.56 2.01
C ARG A 127 -7.63 5.20 0.91
N MET A 128 -7.51 4.56 -0.25
CA MET A 128 -6.83 5.12 -1.42
C MET A 128 -7.45 6.46 -1.84
N ILE A 129 -8.79 6.55 -1.88
CA ILE A 129 -9.50 7.79 -2.21
C ILE A 129 -9.20 8.92 -1.20
N LEU A 130 -9.12 8.61 0.11
CA LEU A 130 -8.75 9.61 1.11
C LEU A 130 -7.33 10.16 0.89
N ILE A 131 -6.38 9.30 0.53
CA ILE A 131 -5.02 9.71 0.17
C ILE A 131 -5.03 10.58 -1.10
N LEU A 132 -5.79 10.18 -2.13
CA LEU A 132 -5.94 10.97 -3.36
C LEU A 132 -6.49 12.37 -3.06
N ARG A 133 -7.53 12.47 -2.22
CA ARG A 133 -8.09 13.76 -1.78
C ARG A 133 -7.09 14.59 -0.99
N HIS A 134 -6.29 13.97 -0.14
CA HIS A 134 -5.23 14.69 0.57
C HIS A 134 -4.22 15.30 -0.41
N VAL A 135 -3.77 14.55 -1.41
CA VAL A 135 -2.84 15.07 -2.43
C VAL A 135 -3.47 16.23 -3.23
N GLN A 136 -4.77 16.21 -3.50
CA GLN A 136 -5.46 17.34 -4.15
C GLN A 136 -5.37 18.65 -3.36
N THR A 137 -5.24 18.59 -2.02
CA THR A 137 -5.06 19.78 -1.18
C THR A 137 -3.66 20.40 -1.31
N ILE A 138 -2.74 19.75 -2.04
CA ILE A 138 -1.36 20.19 -2.26
C ILE A 138 -1.16 20.45 -3.77
N PRO A 139 -1.43 21.68 -4.27
CA PRO A 139 -1.53 21.95 -5.71
C PRO A 139 -0.26 21.61 -6.51
N THR A 140 0.92 21.85 -5.93
CA THR A 140 2.22 21.58 -6.59
C THR A 140 2.40 20.09 -6.85
N ILE A 141 2.19 19.25 -5.83
CA ILE A 141 2.30 17.80 -5.94
C ILE A 141 1.21 17.26 -6.87
N PHE A 142 -0.02 17.75 -6.74
CA PHE A 142 -1.12 17.32 -7.58
C PHE A 142 -0.84 17.56 -9.07
N GLN A 143 -0.31 18.74 -9.42
CA GLN A 143 0.11 19.05 -10.80
C GLN A 143 1.21 18.10 -11.30
N THR A 144 2.22 17.81 -10.47
CA THR A 144 3.25 16.82 -10.82
C THR A 144 2.65 15.44 -11.07
N CYS A 145 1.68 15.03 -10.26
CA CYS A 145 0.95 13.77 -10.47
C CYS A 145 0.21 13.80 -11.81
N MET A 146 -0.52 14.88 -12.13
CA MET A 146 -1.28 14.97 -13.39
C MET A 146 -0.40 14.82 -14.64
N ASN A 147 0.86 15.26 -14.57
CA ASN A 147 1.80 15.15 -15.68
C ASN A 147 2.27 13.72 -15.96
N VAL A 148 2.24 12.81 -14.97
CA VAL A 148 2.70 11.42 -15.14
C VAL A 148 1.58 10.43 -15.47
N LEU A 149 0.32 10.85 -15.32
CA LEU A 149 -0.85 10.03 -15.61
C LEU A 149 -1.20 10.02 -17.11
N THR A 150 -1.71 8.89 -17.58
CA THR A 150 -2.37 8.73 -18.88
C THR A 150 -3.81 9.29 -18.84
N ASN A 151 -4.47 9.41 -20.00
CA ASN A 151 -5.86 9.87 -20.05
C ASN A 151 -6.81 8.90 -19.32
N GLU A 152 -6.58 7.60 -19.45
CA GLU A 152 -7.35 6.56 -18.76
C GLU A 152 -7.18 6.66 -17.23
N GLU A 153 -5.93 6.82 -16.76
CA GLU A 153 -5.64 7.01 -15.33
C GLU A 153 -6.23 8.32 -14.78
N ARG A 154 -6.24 9.42 -15.55
CA ARG A 154 -6.91 10.67 -15.16
C ARG A 154 -8.42 10.49 -15.04
N GLN A 155 -9.05 9.78 -15.97
CA GLN A 155 -10.47 9.50 -15.89
C GLN A 155 -10.80 8.64 -14.66
N ALA A 156 -9.99 7.62 -14.38
CA ALA A 156 -10.15 6.78 -13.20
C ALA A 156 -10.00 7.59 -11.90
N LEU A 157 -9.05 8.53 -11.86
CA LEU A 157 -8.90 9.46 -10.75
C LEU A 157 -10.16 10.30 -10.53
N GLU A 158 -10.67 10.95 -11.57
CA GLU A 158 -11.88 11.77 -11.48
C GLU A 158 -13.07 10.95 -10.99
N ASN A 159 -13.25 9.74 -11.54
CA ASN A 159 -14.32 8.83 -11.14
C ASN A 159 -14.21 8.44 -9.66
N ALA A 160 -13.00 8.09 -9.20
CA ALA A 160 -12.76 7.70 -7.81
C ALA A 160 -12.98 8.86 -6.83
N LEU A 161 -12.60 10.08 -7.21
CA LEU A 161 -12.79 11.27 -6.36
C LEU A 161 -14.25 11.72 -6.27
N ASN A 162 -15.02 11.53 -7.35
CA ASN A 162 -16.45 11.81 -7.42
C ASN A 162 -17.31 10.71 -6.78
N ALA A 163 -16.73 9.54 -6.50
CA ALA A 163 -17.41 8.49 -5.76
C ALA A 163 -17.74 8.99 -4.34
N LYS A 164 -19.01 8.81 -3.94
CA LYS A 164 -19.45 9.11 -2.57
C LYS A 164 -18.61 8.28 -1.61
N THR A 165 -17.92 8.92 -0.68
CA THR A 165 -17.32 8.19 0.44
C THR A 165 -18.42 7.64 1.31
N SER A 166 -18.50 6.32 1.42
CA SER A 166 -19.27 5.70 2.48
C SER A 166 -18.61 6.05 3.82
N PRO A 167 -19.36 6.52 4.83
CA PRO A 167 -18.80 6.72 6.16
C PRO A 167 -18.20 5.39 6.65
N GLN A 168 -16.91 5.41 6.96
CA GLN A 168 -16.16 4.23 7.36
C GLN A 168 -16.67 3.68 8.70
N ASN A 169 -17.03 2.40 8.74
CA ASN A 169 -17.05 1.62 9.97
C ASN A 169 -15.61 1.33 10.37
N TYR A 170 -14.91 2.32 10.93
CA TYR A 170 -13.70 2.07 11.71
C TYR A 170 -14.11 1.30 12.97
N GLN A 171 -14.15 -0.03 12.90
CA GLN A 171 -14.07 -0.84 14.11
C GLN A 171 -12.64 -0.69 14.64
N THR A 172 -12.46 0.30 15.50
CA THR A 172 -11.32 0.33 16.41
C THR A 172 -11.40 -0.94 17.25
N GLY A 173 -10.47 -1.87 16.99
CA GLY A 173 -10.19 -2.97 17.89
C GLY A 173 -9.72 -2.39 19.22
N SER A 174 -10.64 -2.26 20.16
CA SER A 174 -10.35 -2.11 21.58
C SER A 174 -11.45 -2.81 22.34
N SER A 175 -11.15 -4.04 22.74
CA SER A 175 -11.94 -4.81 23.70
C SER A 175 -12.10 -4.00 24.99
N ASN A 176 -13.24 -3.34 25.16
CA ASN A 176 -13.73 -3.01 26.49
C ASN A 176 -14.30 -4.29 27.12
N HIS A 177 -13.41 -5.13 27.62
CA HIS A 177 -13.78 -6.15 28.60
C HIS A 177 -13.96 -5.47 29.95
N ILE A 178 -15.07 -4.72 30.10
CA ILE A 178 -15.57 -4.34 31.42
C ILE A 178 -16.31 -5.56 31.95
N MET A 179 -15.58 -6.41 32.67
CA MET A 179 -16.16 -7.52 33.41
C MET A 179 -16.94 -6.94 34.59
N ASN A 180 -18.25 -6.84 34.39
CA ASN A 180 -19.20 -6.36 35.37
C ASN A 180 -19.42 -7.47 36.41
N HIS A 181 -18.57 -7.52 37.45
CA HIS A 181 -18.81 -8.38 38.61
C HIS A 181 -19.98 -7.80 39.44
N HIS A 182 -21.19 -8.28 39.15
CA HIS A 182 -22.31 -8.19 40.09
C HIS A 182 -22.01 -9.09 41.30
N HIS A 183 -21.62 -8.48 42.42
CA HIS A 183 -21.66 -9.11 43.74
C HIS A 183 -23.13 -9.20 44.18
N HIS A 184 -23.74 -10.36 44.00
CA HIS A 184 -25.00 -10.73 44.65
C HIS A 184 -24.65 -11.20 46.08
N HIS A 185 -24.68 -10.29 47.05
CA HIS A 185 -24.70 -10.69 48.46
C HIS A 185 -26.13 -11.09 48.81
N HIS A 186 -26.35 -12.40 48.91
CA HIS A 186 -27.51 -12.96 49.59
C HIS A 186 -27.52 -12.50 51.05
N HIS A 187 -28.56 -11.76 51.40
CA HIS A 187 -29.05 -11.64 52.77
C HIS A 187 -30.18 -12.65 52.90
N VAL A 188 -30.03 -13.64 53.79
CA VAL A 188 -31.13 -14.48 54.26
C VAL A 188 -31.09 -14.42 55.80
N PRO A 189 -32.26 -14.31 56.46
CA PRO A 189 -32.37 -13.99 57.90
C PRO A 189 -31.91 -15.10 58.83
#